data_AF-A0A349EUW1-F1
#
_entry.id   AF-A0A349EUW1-F1
#
_cell.length_a   1.000
_cell.length_b   1.000
_cell.length_c   1.000
_cell.angle_alpha   90.00
_cell.angle_beta   90.00
_cell.angle_gamma   90.00
#
_symmetry.space_group_name_H-M   'P 1'
#
loop_
_entity.id
_entity.type
_entity.pdbx_description
1 polymer ?
#
loop_
_entity_poly.entity_id
_entity_poly.type
_entity_poly.pdbx_seq_one_letter_code
_entity_poly.pdbx_strand_id
1 'polypeptide(L)'
;MNKVVENALKIDFHIHSFFSHFKDQGLVSQGTIANIQTLIGQLNKNQIEMAAITDHDVFSYEIYKKLKQEEGKGTIKLVLPGVEFSIGFKVDEAKKNEGSYTFKGDEVIDLSKLNLDEVEKEISKSPYKSLNFDDLRKFIEKALQQMINRNQTRIKFSERYKKIIENYNSGSTNNDEFFKALKDFLASLKEEEKRAAREGLNEAELEIYDLLVSGKKLTSEEDKKVRLAAKNLYLKLKDNRDRLLVVDWYKDIQPMTKVKSAIEEELDADLPASYDKNTFIGKTNLILSMLIDKTVQGIQIFH
;
A
#
# COMPACT_ATOMS: atom_id res chain seq x y z
N MET A 1 47.30 -7.57 -8.97
CA MET A 1 45.86 -7.66 -9.31
C MET A 1 45.54 -6.52 -10.25
N ASN A 2 45.16 -6.81 -11.50
CA ASN A 2 44.60 -5.78 -12.38
C ASN A 2 43.28 -5.31 -11.75
N LYS A 3 43.11 -3.99 -11.61
CA LYS A 3 41.83 -3.44 -11.15
C LYS A 3 40.78 -3.78 -12.20
N VAL A 4 39.70 -4.44 -11.78
CA VAL A 4 38.57 -4.81 -12.65
C VAL A 4 37.81 -3.57 -13.14
N VAL A 5 37.92 -2.45 -12.42
CA VAL A 5 37.35 -1.15 -12.80
C VAL A 5 38.48 -0.15 -12.94
N GLU A 6 38.68 0.32 -14.16
CA GLU A 6 39.75 1.27 -14.50
C GLU A 6 39.30 2.73 -14.44
N ASN A 7 38.00 3.00 -14.63
CA ASN A 7 37.43 4.36 -14.65
C ASN A 7 36.07 4.41 -13.92
N ALA A 8 35.81 5.52 -13.23
CA ALA A 8 34.50 5.79 -12.65
C ALA A 8 33.52 6.24 -13.74
N LEU A 9 32.35 5.61 -13.75
CA LEU A 9 31.28 5.95 -14.68
C LEU A 9 30.71 7.33 -14.34
N LYS A 10 30.63 8.22 -15.33
CA LYS A 10 29.97 9.53 -15.17
C LYS A 10 28.51 9.46 -15.59
N ILE A 11 27.60 9.90 -14.71
CA ILE A 11 26.15 9.77 -14.91
C ILE A 11 25.44 11.10 -14.67
N ASP A 12 24.35 11.32 -15.40
CA ASP A 12 23.43 12.44 -15.20
C ASP A 12 21.97 11.98 -15.42
N PHE A 13 21.27 11.69 -14.32
CA PHE A 13 19.89 11.20 -14.37
C PHE A 13 18.85 12.27 -14.02
N HIS A 14 19.26 13.53 -13.90
CA HIS A 14 18.39 14.61 -13.46
C HIS A 14 18.43 15.78 -14.45
N ILE A 15 17.93 15.54 -15.67
CA ILE A 15 17.92 16.52 -16.76
C ILE A 15 16.48 16.92 -17.06
N HIS A 16 16.20 18.21 -17.00
CA HIS A 16 14.91 18.77 -17.39
C HIS A 16 14.91 19.28 -18.82
N SER A 17 13.77 19.10 -19.47
CA SER A 17 13.46 19.63 -20.78
C SER A 17 12.36 20.69 -20.69
N PHE A 18 11.96 21.23 -21.83
CA PHE A 18 10.85 22.18 -21.94
C PHE A 18 9.56 21.66 -21.28
N PHE A 19 9.38 20.34 -21.20
CA PHE A 19 8.19 19.76 -20.58
C PHE A 19 8.11 20.00 -19.07
N SER A 20 9.20 20.41 -18.40
CA SER A 20 9.20 20.87 -17.01
C SER A 20 8.83 22.36 -16.83
N HIS A 21 8.45 23.07 -17.89
CA HIS A 21 8.21 24.54 -17.86
C HIS A 21 7.17 24.97 -16.80
N PHE A 22 6.22 24.11 -16.47
CA PHE A 22 5.20 24.42 -15.46
C PHE A 22 5.77 24.56 -14.03
N LYS A 23 6.98 24.06 -13.77
CA LYS A 23 7.70 24.19 -12.50
C LYS A 23 8.99 25.01 -12.63
N ASP A 24 9.74 24.80 -13.71
CA ASP A 24 11.05 25.44 -13.92
C ASP A 24 10.99 26.71 -14.77
N GLN A 25 9.81 27.07 -15.25
CA GLN A 25 9.53 28.31 -15.98
C GLN A 25 10.58 28.55 -17.10
N GLY A 26 11.20 29.73 -17.13
CA GLY A 26 12.13 30.13 -18.18
C GLY A 26 13.45 29.34 -18.22
N LEU A 27 13.79 28.56 -17.19
CA LEU A 27 15.07 27.83 -17.12
C LEU A 27 15.16 26.73 -18.18
N VAL A 28 14.03 26.13 -18.54
CA VAL A 28 13.93 25.01 -19.46
C VAL A 28 13.38 25.40 -20.82
N SER A 29 13.21 26.70 -21.10
CA SER A 29 12.57 27.18 -22.33
C SER A 29 13.29 26.72 -23.61
N GLN A 30 14.61 26.47 -23.51
CA GLN A 30 15.43 25.99 -24.61
C GLN A 30 15.60 24.46 -24.63
N GLY A 31 15.05 23.72 -23.67
CA GLY A 31 15.11 22.26 -23.56
C GLY A 31 14.16 21.55 -24.53
N THR A 32 14.12 21.98 -25.79
CA THR A 32 13.20 21.45 -26.81
C THR A 32 13.87 20.39 -27.67
N ILE A 33 13.08 19.61 -28.42
CA ILE A 33 13.59 18.65 -29.42
C ILE A 33 14.49 19.36 -30.45
N ALA A 34 14.14 20.58 -30.86
CA ALA A 34 14.92 21.34 -31.84
C ALA A 34 16.34 21.63 -31.35
N ASN A 35 16.53 21.75 -30.04
CA ASN A 35 17.81 22.07 -29.41
C ASN A 35 18.52 20.86 -28.80
N ILE A 36 18.03 19.63 -29.03
CA ILE A 36 18.58 18.44 -28.35
C ILE A 36 20.06 18.17 -28.65
N GLN A 37 20.54 18.63 -29.82
CA GLN A 37 21.96 18.53 -30.17
C GLN A 37 22.86 19.34 -29.24
N THR A 38 22.35 20.44 -28.68
CA THR A 38 23.07 21.21 -27.66
C THR A 38 23.26 20.39 -26.39
N LEU A 39 22.21 19.71 -25.93
CA LEU A 39 22.29 18.80 -24.77
C LEU A 39 23.29 17.68 -25.03
N ILE A 40 23.18 16.99 -26.18
CA ILE A 40 24.11 15.92 -26.57
C ILE A 40 25.56 16.42 -26.59
N GLY A 41 25.80 17.61 -27.14
CA GLY A 41 27.12 18.25 -27.14
C GLY A 41 27.66 18.49 -25.72
N GLN A 42 26.82 18.93 -24.79
CA GLN A 42 27.23 19.13 -23.39
C GLN A 42 27.48 17.80 -22.67
N LEU A 43 26.65 16.77 -22.87
CA LEU A 43 26.87 15.45 -22.29
C LEU A 43 28.23 14.88 -22.73
N ASN A 44 28.54 14.96 -24.03
CA ASN A 44 29.82 14.53 -24.57
C ASN A 44 31.00 15.35 -24.03
N LYS A 45 30.86 16.68 -23.99
CA LYS A 45 31.90 17.59 -23.46
C LYS A 45 32.23 17.29 -21.99
N ASN A 46 31.23 16.94 -21.20
CA ASN A 46 31.39 16.60 -19.77
C ASN A 46 31.73 15.12 -19.54
N GLN A 47 31.83 14.34 -20.62
CA GLN A 47 32.08 12.89 -20.60
C GLN A 47 31.02 12.11 -19.82
N ILE A 48 29.75 12.51 -19.91
CA ILE A 48 28.65 11.75 -19.33
C ILE A 48 28.44 10.48 -20.15
N GLU A 49 28.39 9.35 -19.46
CA GLU A 49 28.28 8.01 -20.04
C GLU A 49 26.88 7.41 -19.86
N MET A 50 26.13 7.82 -18.84
CA MET A 50 24.71 7.47 -18.73
C MET A 50 23.86 8.70 -18.47
N ALA A 51 22.73 8.81 -19.17
CA ALA A 51 21.86 9.97 -19.05
C ALA A 51 20.37 9.58 -18.95
N ALA A 52 19.58 10.40 -18.25
CA ALA A 52 18.13 10.33 -18.25
C ALA A 52 17.53 11.74 -18.24
N ILE A 53 16.52 11.96 -19.08
CA ILE A 53 15.67 13.16 -19.00
C ILE A 53 14.50 12.80 -18.09
N THR A 54 14.34 13.56 -17.01
CA THR A 54 13.45 13.31 -15.89
C THR A 54 12.61 14.55 -15.65
N ASP A 55 11.79 14.89 -16.64
CA ASP A 55 10.87 16.02 -16.51
C ASP A 55 9.93 15.84 -15.33
N HIS A 56 9.55 16.96 -14.71
CA HIS A 56 8.57 16.94 -13.64
C HIS A 56 7.25 16.35 -14.14
N ASP A 57 6.78 15.28 -13.49
CA ASP A 57 5.49 14.62 -13.68
C ASP A 57 5.11 14.27 -15.14
N VAL A 58 6.07 14.34 -16.08
CA VAL A 58 5.85 14.21 -17.51
C VAL A 58 6.94 13.34 -18.11
N PHE A 59 6.54 12.34 -18.91
CA PHE A 59 7.47 11.58 -19.74
C PHE A 59 7.34 12.01 -21.21
N SER A 60 8.30 12.76 -21.73
CA SER A 60 8.32 13.12 -23.15
C SER A 60 8.98 12.02 -23.98
N TYR A 61 8.16 11.11 -24.53
CA TYR A 61 8.66 10.00 -25.34
C TYR A 61 9.48 10.46 -26.56
N GLU A 62 9.09 11.56 -27.22
CA GLU A 62 9.79 12.07 -28.40
C GLU A 62 11.20 12.60 -28.06
N ILE A 63 11.34 13.33 -26.95
CA ILE A 63 12.66 13.78 -26.46
C ILE A 63 13.51 12.60 -26.02
N TYR A 64 12.94 11.69 -25.22
CA TYR A 64 13.64 10.48 -24.79
C TYR A 64 14.12 9.66 -25.99
N LYS A 65 13.25 9.41 -26.97
CA LYS A 65 13.57 8.65 -28.19
C LYS A 65 14.69 9.31 -28.98
N LYS A 66 14.71 10.64 -29.06
CA LYS A 66 15.79 11.38 -29.73
C LYS A 66 17.12 11.28 -28.99
N LEU A 67 17.14 11.37 -27.66
CA LEU A 67 18.36 11.16 -26.90
C LEU A 67 18.83 9.69 -26.97
N LYS A 68 17.89 8.73 -26.91
CA LYS A 68 18.16 7.29 -27.00
C LYS A 68 18.84 6.89 -28.32
N GLN A 69 18.60 7.62 -29.41
CA GLN A 69 19.29 7.42 -30.70
C GLN A 69 20.81 7.70 -30.63
N GLU A 70 21.28 8.38 -29.58
CA GLU A 70 22.69 8.68 -29.35
C GLU A 70 23.39 7.66 -28.43
N GLU A 71 22.66 6.64 -27.97
CA GLU A 71 23.26 5.54 -27.22
C GLU A 71 24.31 4.81 -28.05
N GLY A 72 25.50 4.63 -27.48
CA GLY A 72 26.66 4.07 -28.16
C GLY A 72 27.43 5.07 -29.01
N LYS A 73 27.03 6.35 -29.06
CA LYS A 73 27.75 7.42 -29.77
C LYS A 73 28.46 8.35 -28.79
N GLY A 74 29.64 8.81 -29.19
CA GLY A 74 30.46 9.70 -28.37
C GLY A 74 30.77 9.07 -27.01
N THR A 75 30.45 9.75 -25.92
CA THR A 75 30.63 9.23 -24.56
C THR A 75 29.39 8.52 -24.02
N ILE A 76 28.21 8.70 -24.63
CA ILE A 76 26.94 8.19 -24.10
C ILE A 76 26.82 6.69 -24.35
N LYS A 77 26.86 5.90 -23.29
CA LYS A 77 26.76 4.43 -23.31
C LYS A 77 25.33 3.93 -23.05
N LEU A 78 24.54 4.66 -22.27
CA LEU A 78 23.19 4.26 -21.91
C LEU A 78 22.28 5.47 -21.67
N VAL A 79 21.10 5.46 -22.28
CA VAL A 79 20.02 6.41 -22.02
C VAL A 79 18.86 5.66 -21.39
N LEU A 80 18.46 6.09 -20.20
CA LEU A 80 17.36 5.50 -19.44
C LEU A 80 16.09 6.36 -19.56
N PRO A 81 14.90 5.75 -19.62
CA PRO A 81 13.66 6.49 -19.44
C PRO A 81 13.55 6.96 -17.99
N GLY A 82 13.04 8.17 -17.75
CA GLY A 82 12.87 8.71 -16.42
C GLY A 82 11.77 9.76 -16.33
N VAL A 83 11.19 9.91 -15.14
CA VAL A 83 10.24 10.97 -14.78
C VAL A 83 10.57 11.39 -13.36
N GLU A 84 10.63 12.68 -13.09
CA GLU A 84 10.73 13.17 -11.71
C GLU A 84 9.32 13.38 -11.14
N PHE A 85 8.94 12.54 -10.19
CA PHE A 85 7.64 12.66 -9.55
C PHE A 85 7.66 13.71 -8.44
N SER A 86 6.70 14.62 -8.50
CA SER A 86 6.45 15.57 -7.43
C SER A 86 5.83 14.86 -6.23
N ILE A 87 6.61 14.73 -5.15
CA ILE A 87 6.12 14.22 -3.88
C ILE A 87 5.86 15.42 -2.96
N GLY A 88 4.59 15.80 -2.82
CA GLY A 88 4.17 16.85 -1.89
C GLY A 88 3.76 16.27 -0.55
N PHE A 89 4.38 16.73 0.54
CA PHE A 89 3.80 16.64 1.89
C PHE A 89 2.92 17.87 2.10
N LYS A 90 1.59 17.73 2.12
CA LYS A 90 0.68 18.85 2.37
C LYS A 90 0.35 18.97 3.86
N VAL A 91 0.86 20.05 4.47
CA VAL A 91 0.17 20.78 5.54
C VAL A 91 -0.93 21.63 4.87
N ASP A 92 -2.11 21.65 5.47
CA ASP A 92 -3.36 22.16 4.91
C ASP A 92 -3.28 23.55 4.26
N GLU A 93 -3.97 23.72 3.13
CA GLU A 93 -4.78 24.92 2.88
C GLU A 93 -5.90 24.61 1.89
N ALA A 94 -7.11 24.99 2.29
CA ALA A 94 -8.37 24.59 1.69
C ALA A 94 -8.71 25.42 0.43
N LYS A 95 -9.00 24.74 -0.68
CA LYS A 95 -10.00 25.20 -1.67
C LYS A 95 -10.83 24.02 -2.15
N LYS A 96 -12.12 24.08 -1.82
CA LYS A 96 -13.19 23.20 -2.30
C LYS A 96 -13.34 23.39 -3.82
N ASN A 97 -13.18 22.31 -4.57
CA ASN A 97 -13.91 22.10 -5.80
C ASN A 97 -14.65 20.76 -5.66
N GLU A 98 -15.97 20.84 -5.77
CA GLU A 98 -16.87 19.69 -5.81
C GLU A 98 -16.52 18.85 -7.03
N GLY A 99 -16.02 17.63 -6.80
CA GLY A 99 -15.74 16.64 -7.85
C GLY A 99 -14.35 16.02 -7.85
N SER A 100 -13.35 16.60 -7.17
CA SER A 100 -12.02 15.98 -7.07
C SER A 100 -11.84 15.30 -5.70
N TYR A 101 -11.83 13.97 -5.68
CA TYR A 101 -11.39 13.21 -4.52
C TYR A 101 -9.89 13.47 -4.31
N THR A 102 -9.55 14.45 -3.48
CA THR A 102 -8.17 14.65 -3.02
C THR A 102 -7.97 13.80 -1.78
N PHE A 103 -7.17 12.74 -1.93
CA PHE A 103 -6.96 11.74 -0.88
C PHE A 103 -5.90 12.23 0.13
N LYS A 104 -6.33 12.63 1.33
CA LYS A 104 -5.47 13.05 2.44
C LYS A 104 -4.65 11.86 2.98
N GLY A 105 -3.35 12.09 3.23
CA GLY A 105 -2.33 11.09 3.57
C GLY A 105 -2.53 10.31 4.89
N ASP A 106 -3.16 10.92 5.89
CA ASP A 106 -3.29 10.33 7.23
C ASP A 106 -4.74 10.08 7.68
N GLU A 107 -5.73 10.38 6.84
CA GLU A 107 -7.12 10.04 7.15
C GLU A 107 -7.36 8.54 7.00
N VAL A 108 -8.05 7.97 7.99
CA VAL A 108 -8.68 6.65 7.85
C VAL A 108 -9.64 6.72 6.67
N ILE A 109 -9.35 5.94 5.64
CA ILE A 109 -10.20 5.79 4.48
C ILE A 109 -11.48 5.14 4.95
N ASP A 110 -12.54 5.93 4.92
CA ASP A 110 -13.90 5.47 5.17
C ASP A 110 -14.52 5.07 3.82
N LEU A 111 -14.48 3.77 3.50
CA LEU A 111 -15.01 3.31 2.22
C LEU A 111 -16.52 3.51 2.14
N SER A 112 -17.24 3.65 3.27
CA SER A 112 -18.69 3.87 3.24
C SER A 112 -19.08 5.14 2.46
N LYS A 113 -18.20 6.14 2.44
CA LYS A 113 -18.39 7.43 1.76
C LYS A 113 -18.02 7.42 0.27
N LEU A 114 -17.32 6.38 -0.20
CA LEU A 114 -16.90 6.29 -1.60
C LEU A 114 -18.11 6.05 -2.50
N ASN A 115 -18.38 6.91 -3.49
CA ASN A 115 -19.43 6.63 -4.48
C ASN A 115 -18.84 5.94 -5.71
N LEU A 116 -19.09 4.64 -5.86
CA LEU A 116 -18.53 3.84 -6.98
C LEU A 116 -19.08 4.28 -8.35
N ASP A 117 -20.29 4.82 -8.40
CA ASP A 117 -20.89 5.30 -9.64
C ASP A 117 -20.32 6.66 -10.06
N GLU A 118 -19.86 7.48 -9.11
CA GLU A 118 -19.11 8.69 -9.41
C GLU A 118 -17.71 8.37 -9.93
N VAL A 119 -17.02 7.40 -9.31
CA VAL A 119 -15.72 6.91 -9.79
C VAL A 119 -15.82 6.43 -11.25
N GLU A 120 -16.89 5.71 -11.59
CA GLU A 120 -17.15 5.26 -12.97
C GLU A 120 -17.45 6.41 -13.94
N LYS A 121 -18.25 7.40 -13.52
CA LYS A 121 -18.55 8.57 -14.34
C LYS A 121 -17.29 9.42 -14.62
N GLU A 122 -16.45 9.63 -13.62
CA GLU A 122 -15.20 10.40 -13.76
C GLU A 122 -14.19 9.68 -14.67
N ILE A 123 -14.08 8.34 -14.55
CA ILE A 123 -13.19 7.56 -15.42
C ILE A 123 -13.71 7.51 -16.86
N SER A 124 -15.02 7.42 -17.06
CA SER A 124 -15.64 7.36 -18.39
C SER A 124 -15.56 8.67 -19.17
N LYS A 125 -15.54 9.82 -18.48
CA LYS A 125 -15.44 11.15 -19.09
C LYS A 125 -14.02 11.57 -19.45
N SER A 126 -13.01 10.96 -18.83
CA SER A 126 -11.62 11.39 -18.99
C SER A 126 -11.00 10.85 -20.30
N PRO A 127 -10.37 11.71 -21.12
CA PRO A 127 -9.59 11.26 -22.27
C PRO A 127 -8.30 10.54 -21.85
N TYR A 128 -7.88 10.65 -20.59
CA TYR A 128 -6.66 10.06 -20.03
C TYR A 128 -6.99 8.94 -19.02
N LYS A 129 -7.62 7.85 -19.50
CA LYS A 129 -8.03 6.71 -18.65
C LYS A 129 -6.87 6.14 -17.81
N SER A 130 -5.66 6.10 -18.35
CA SER A 130 -4.47 5.58 -17.65
C SER A 130 -4.11 6.35 -16.38
N LEU A 131 -4.23 7.69 -16.38
CA LEU A 131 -3.91 8.52 -15.20
C LEU A 131 -4.90 8.26 -14.05
N ASN A 132 -6.17 8.04 -14.38
CA ASN A 132 -7.20 7.75 -13.38
C ASN A 132 -7.07 6.35 -12.77
N PHE A 133 -6.51 5.38 -13.51
CA PHE A 133 -6.24 4.06 -12.94
C PHE A 133 -5.15 4.10 -11.89
N ASP A 134 -4.13 4.95 -12.05
CA ASP A 134 -3.04 5.07 -11.09
C ASP A 134 -3.52 5.61 -9.75
N ASP A 135 -4.38 6.62 -9.77
CA ASP A 135 -4.98 7.18 -8.55
C ASP A 135 -5.93 6.18 -7.89
N LEU A 136 -6.73 5.45 -8.68
CA LEU A 136 -7.60 4.39 -8.17
C LEU A 136 -6.80 3.25 -7.52
N ARG A 137 -5.67 2.85 -8.13
CA ARG A 137 -4.76 1.84 -7.59
C ARG A 137 -4.16 2.29 -6.25
N LYS A 138 -3.61 3.52 -6.19
CA LYS A 138 -3.07 4.10 -4.95
C LYS A 138 -4.11 4.15 -3.84
N PHE A 139 -5.35 4.53 -4.18
CA PHE A 139 -6.46 4.53 -3.23
C PHE A 139 -6.75 3.13 -2.68
N ILE A 140 -6.87 2.14 -3.57
CA ILE A 140 -7.13 0.75 -3.19
C ILE A 140 -5.99 0.21 -2.32
N GLU A 141 -4.74 0.45 -2.70
CA GLU A 141 -3.55 0.02 -1.95
C GLU A 141 -3.54 0.60 -0.54
N LYS A 142 -3.83 1.90 -0.41
CA LYS A 142 -3.93 2.55 0.88
C LYS A 142 -5.10 2.02 1.73
N ALA A 143 -6.27 1.82 1.11
CA ALA A 143 -7.44 1.27 1.80
C ALA A 143 -7.14 -0.16 2.31
N LEU A 144 -6.52 -0.98 1.47
CA LEU A 144 -6.08 -2.33 1.84
C LEU A 144 -5.08 -2.33 2.98
N GLN A 145 -4.07 -1.47 2.93
CA GLN A 145 -3.10 -1.35 4.01
C GLN A 145 -3.79 -1.02 5.33
N GLN A 146 -4.69 -0.04 5.35
CA GLN A 146 -5.44 0.31 6.55
C GLN A 146 -6.39 -0.80 7.02
N MET A 147 -7.02 -1.53 6.11
CA MET A 147 -7.87 -2.67 6.44
C MET A 147 -7.06 -3.83 7.04
N ILE A 148 -5.88 -4.12 6.51
CA ILE A 148 -4.97 -5.17 6.98
C ILE A 148 -4.38 -4.79 8.35
N ASN A 149 -4.00 -3.53 8.54
CA ASN A 149 -3.51 -3.04 9.84
C ASN A 149 -4.57 -3.19 10.94
N ARG A 150 -5.86 -3.04 10.60
CA ARG A 150 -6.99 -3.29 11.50
C ARG A 150 -7.21 -4.79 11.74
N ASN A 151 -7.10 -5.61 10.70
CA ASN A 151 -7.27 -7.06 10.79
C ASN A 151 -6.36 -7.79 9.78
N GLN A 152 -5.31 -8.45 10.28
CA GLN A 152 -4.28 -9.08 9.45
C GLN A 152 -4.82 -10.22 8.57
N THR A 153 -5.96 -10.83 8.92
CA THR A 153 -6.55 -11.91 8.12
C THR A 153 -7.11 -11.43 6.78
N ARG A 154 -7.23 -10.10 6.61
CA ARG A 154 -7.61 -9.45 5.34
C ARG A 154 -6.49 -9.46 4.30
N ILE A 155 -5.33 -10.06 4.59
CA ILE A 155 -4.23 -10.24 3.62
C ILE A 155 -4.69 -10.91 2.30
N LYS A 156 -5.68 -11.80 2.36
CA LYS A 156 -6.32 -12.43 1.18
C LYS A 156 -6.88 -11.43 0.16
N PHE A 157 -7.29 -10.24 0.60
CA PHE A 157 -7.74 -9.18 -0.31
C PHE A 157 -6.55 -8.58 -1.07
N SER A 158 -5.37 -8.45 -0.44
CA SER A 158 -4.13 -8.05 -1.11
C SER A 158 -3.75 -9.04 -2.20
N GLU A 159 -3.85 -10.35 -1.95
CA GLU A 159 -3.59 -11.39 -2.95
C GLU A 159 -4.54 -11.29 -4.15
N ARG A 160 -5.83 -11.12 -3.89
CA ARG A 160 -6.83 -10.93 -4.96
C ARG A 160 -6.57 -9.65 -5.75
N TYR A 161 -6.20 -8.55 -5.09
CA TYR A 161 -5.82 -7.31 -5.76
C TYR A 161 -4.59 -7.50 -6.65
N LYS A 162 -3.52 -8.12 -6.14
CA LYS A 162 -2.32 -8.45 -6.92
C LYS A 162 -2.67 -9.22 -8.18
N LYS A 163 -3.54 -10.22 -8.10
CA LYS A 163 -4.00 -10.99 -9.26
C LYS A 163 -4.72 -10.12 -10.30
N ILE A 164 -5.52 -9.14 -9.86
CA ILE A 164 -6.18 -8.18 -10.77
C ILE A 164 -5.12 -7.35 -11.51
N ILE A 165 -4.10 -6.85 -10.80
CA ILE A 165 -2.99 -6.09 -11.38
C ILE A 165 -2.16 -6.94 -12.34
N GLU A 166 -1.81 -8.17 -11.96
CA GLU A 166 -1.04 -9.10 -12.78
C GLU A 166 -1.75 -9.41 -14.11
N ASN A 167 -3.05 -9.70 -14.06
CA ASN A 167 -3.86 -9.96 -15.25
C ASN A 167 -3.95 -8.77 -16.21
N TYR A 168 -3.86 -7.55 -15.68
CA TYR A 168 -3.81 -6.34 -16.51
C TYR A 168 -2.44 -6.13 -17.13
N ASN A 169 -1.39 -6.22 -16.31
CA ASN A 169 0.00 -6.03 -16.76
C ASN A 169 0.45 -7.09 -17.77
N SER A 170 -0.09 -8.31 -17.70
CA SER A 170 0.15 -9.37 -18.69
C SER A 170 -0.58 -9.16 -20.02
N GLY A 171 -1.43 -8.14 -20.13
CA GLY A 171 -2.32 -7.92 -21.27
C GLY A 171 -3.47 -8.94 -21.36
N SER A 172 -3.71 -9.72 -20.30
CA SER A 172 -4.80 -10.72 -20.27
C SER A 172 -6.18 -10.10 -20.08
N THR A 173 -6.26 -8.84 -19.67
CA THR A 173 -7.50 -8.07 -19.56
C THR A 173 -7.37 -6.74 -20.27
N ASN A 174 -8.45 -6.28 -20.91
CA ASN A 174 -8.48 -4.94 -21.50
C ASN A 174 -8.85 -3.87 -20.45
N ASN A 175 -8.80 -2.58 -20.83
CA ASN A 175 -9.06 -1.47 -19.91
C ASN A 175 -10.45 -1.53 -19.25
N ASP A 176 -11.48 -1.96 -19.97
CA ASP A 176 -12.85 -1.99 -19.45
C ASP A 176 -13.03 -3.18 -18.48
N GLU A 177 -12.44 -4.33 -18.79
CA GLU A 177 -12.39 -5.50 -17.89
C GLU A 177 -11.60 -5.21 -16.61
N PHE A 178 -10.45 -4.54 -16.74
CA PHE A 178 -9.63 -4.13 -15.60
C PHE A 178 -10.38 -3.16 -14.70
N PHE A 179 -11.01 -2.14 -15.28
CA PHE A 179 -11.82 -1.19 -14.53
C PHE A 179 -12.96 -1.88 -13.78
N LYS A 180 -13.68 -2.78 -14.46
CA LYS A 180 -14.74 -3.58 -13.83
C LYS A 180 -14.20 -4.42 -12.67
N ALA A 181 -13.05 -5.07 -12.85
CA ALA A 181 -12.42 -5.85 -11.79
C ALA A 181 -12.04 -4.99 -10.56
N LEU A 182 -11.53 -3.78 -10.77
CA LEU A 182 -11.25 -2.83 -9.68
C LEU A 182 -12.54 -2.36 -8.99
N LYS A 183 -13.62 -2.10 -9.74
CA LYS A 183 -14.93 -1.72 -9.18
C LYS A 183 -15.52 -2.84 -8.32
N ASP A 184 -15.53 -4.07 -8.84
CA ASP A 184 -16.01 -5.25 -8.11
C ASP A 184 -15.14 -5.55 -6.88
N PHE A 185 -13.84 -5.26 -6.97
CA PHE A 185 -12.94 -5.38 -5.84
C PHE A 185 -13.27 -4.34 -4.75
N LEU A 186 -13.42 -3.07 -5.10
CA LEU A 186 -13.82 -2.01 -4.17
C LEU A 186 -15.17 -2.28 -3.50
N ALA A 187 -16.16 -2.78 -4.26
CA ALA A 187 -17.43 -3.20 -3.70
C ALA A 187 -17.25 -4.28 -2.63
N SER A 188 -16.36 -5.26 -2.86
CA SER A 188 -16.06 -6.29 -1.87
C SER A 188 -15.34 -5.76 -0.63
N LEU A 189 -14.47 -4.73 -0.77
CA LEU A 189 -13.84 -4.08 0.38
C LEU A 189 -14.86 -3.33 1.23
N LYS A 190 -15.81 -2.63 0.60
CA LYS A 190 -16.92 -1.96 1.30
C LYS A 190 -17.77 -2.93 2.11
N GLU A 191 -18.07 -4.09 1.55
CA GLU A 191 -18.86 -5.11 2.26
C GLU A 191 -18.08 -5.75 3.41
N GLU A 192 -16.76 -5.86 3.28
CA GLU A 192 -15.87 -6.33 4.33
C GLU A 192 -15.73 -5.31 5.48
N GLU A 193 -15.68 -4.00 5.20
CA GLU A 193 -15.66 -2.97 6.26
C GLU A 193 -16.91 -2.98 7.14
N LYS A 194 -18.06 -3.40 6.60
CA LYS A 194 -19.30 -3.54 7.37
C LYS A 194 -19.33 -4.82 8.22
N ARG A 195 -18.37 -5.73 8.05
CA ARG A 195 -18.44 -7.07 8.64
C ARG A 195 -18.41 -7.01 10.16
N ALA A 196 -17.52 -6.21 10.76
CA ALA A 196 -17.43 -6.07 12.21
C ALA A 196 -18.80 -5.70 12.81
N ALA A 197 -19.42 -4.65 12.29
CA ALA A 197 -20.74 -4.20 12.73
C ALA A 197 -21.84 -5.27 12.51
N ARG A 198 -21.86 -5.92 11.34
CA ARG A 198 -22.82 -7.00 11.04
C ARG A 198 -22.67 -8.18 12.00
N GLU A 199 -21.44 -8.43 12.42
CA GLU A 199 -21.06 -9.48 13.36
C GLU A 199 -21.19 -9.07 14.83
N GLY A 200 -21.63 -7.83 15.10
CA GLY A 200 -21.77 -7.29 16.45
C GLY A 200 -20.44 -7.19 17.20
N LEU A 201 -19.34 -7.03 16.46
CA LEU A 201 -17.97 -6.91 16.95
C LEU A 201 -17.38 -5.55 16.56
N ASN A 202 -16.38 -5.09 17.31
CA ASN A 202 -15.47 -4.06 16.81
C ASN A 202 -14.34 -4.67 15.95
N GLU A 203 -13.51 -3.84 15.32
CA GLU A 203 -12.46 -4.30 14.40
C GLU A 203 -11.41 -5.21 15.07
N ALA A 204 -10.99 -4.89 16.29
CA ALA A 204 -10.01 -5.69 17.02
C ALA A 204 -10.62 -7.02 17.52
N GLU A 205 -11.88 -6.98 17.99
CA GLU A 205 -12.63 -8.18 18.35
C GLU A 205 -12.82 -9.11 17.14
N LEU A 206 -13.10 -8.55 15.95
CA LEU A 206 -13.24 -9.31 14.71
C LEU A 206 -11.93 -9.98 14.30
N GLU A 207 -10.80 -9.29 14.47
CA GLU A 207 -9.49 -9.89 14.18
C GLU A 207 -9.20 -11.08 15.09
N ILE A 208 -9.43 -10.94 16.41
CA ILE A 208 -9.28 -12.05 17.36
C ILE A 208 -10.19 -13.21 16.95
N TYR A 209 -11.46 -12.92 16.66
CA TYR A 209 -12.44 -13.90 16.21
C TYR A 209 -11.96 -14.66 14.97
N ASP A 210 -11.49 -13.96 13.92
CA ASP A 210 -11.01 -14.61 12.71
C ASP A 210 -9.83 -15.54 12.96
N LEU A 211 -8.90 -15.14 13.83
CA LEU A 211 -7.77 -15.97 14.23
C LEU A 211 -8.25 -17.23 14.95
N LEU A 212 -9.23 -17.12 15.84
CA LEU A 212 -9.85 -18.24 16.54
C LEU A 212 -10.57 -19.20 15.58
N VAL A 213 -11.23 -18.70 14.53
CA VAL A 213 -11.98 -19.54 13.57
C VAL A 213 -11.10 -20.11 12.46
N SER A 214 -9.97 -19.49 12.15
CA SER A 214 -9.11 -19.88 11.02
C SER A 214 -8.83 -21.40 10.96
N GLY A 215 -9.15 -22.06 9.86
CA GLY A 215 -8.95 -23.50 9.68
C GLY A 215 -9.88 -24.41 10.50
N LYS A 216 -10.94 -23.86 11.12
CA LYS A 216 -11.92 -24.61 11.90
C LYS A 216 -13.32 -24.40 11.35
N LYS A 217 -14.15 -25.44 11.40
CA LYS A 217 -15.59 -25.35 11.14
C LYS A 217 -16.32 -25.37 12.47
N LEU A 218 -17.19 -24.38 12.68
CA LEU A 218 -17.96 -24.24 13.92
C LEU A 218 -19.44 -24.54 13.66
N THR A 219 -20.10 -25.08 14.66
CA THR A 219 -21.56 -25.07 14.76
C THR A 219 -22.06 -23.67 15.16
N SER A 220 -23.36 -23.41 14.99
CA SER A 220 -23.97 -22.12 15.36
C SER A 220 -23.78 -21.77 16.85
N GLU A 221 -23.81 -22.77 17.74
CA GLU A 221 -23.60 -22.54 19.17
C GLU A 221 -22.13 -22.31 19.51
N GLU A 222 -21.21 -22.98 18.82
CA GLU A 222 -19.77 -22.71 18.97
C GLU A 222 -19.39 -21.34 18.42
N ASP A 223 -19.97 -20.90 17.30
CA ASP A 223 -19.76 -19.56 16.73
C ASP A 223 -20.05 -18.48 17.77
N LYS A 224 -21.21 -18.56 18.45
CA LYS A 224 -21.58 -17.62 19.52
C LYS A 224 -20.58 -17.63 20.68
N LYS A 225 -20.10 -18.81 21.09
CA LYS A 225 -19.11 -18.93 22.17
C LYS A 225 -17.76 -18.34 21.77
N VAL A 226 -17.28 -18.64 20.57
CA VAL A 226 -16.01 -18.11 20.06
C VAL A 226 -16.07 -16.60 19.88
N ARG A 227 -17.22 -16.07 19.45
CA ARG A 227 -17.49 -14.63 19.39
C ARG A 227 -17.46 -13.97 20.76
N LEU A 228 -18.02 -14.61 21.78
CA LEU A 228 -17.96 -14.13 23.17
C LEU A 228 -16.52 -14.17 23.70
N ALA A 229 -15.80 -15.27 23.47
CA ALA A 229 -14.39 -15.41 23.84
C ALA A 229 -13.52 -14.30 23.23
N ALA A 230 -13.77 -13.94 21.96
CA ALA A 230 -13.06 -12.85 21.30
C ALA A 230 -13.31 -11.48 21.98
N LYS A 231 -14.56 -11.21 22.37
CA LYS A 231 -14.92 -9.98 23.10
C LYS A 231 -14.29 -9.92 24.48
N ASN A 232 -14.40 -10.99 25.24
CA ASN A 232 -13.87 -11.07 26.60
C ASN A 232 -12.34 -10.95 26.59
N LEU A 233 -11.67 -11.63 25.67
CA LEU A 233 -10.23 -11.50 25.48
C LEU A 233 -9.82 -10.07 25.12
N TYR A 234 -10.52 -9.43 24.19
CA TYR A 234 -10.27 -8.02 23.85
C TYR A 234 -10.39 -7.11 25.08
N LEU A 235 -11.47 -7.24 25.85
CA LEU A 235 -11.69 -6.45 27.08
C LEU A 235 -10.60 -6.71 28.11
N LYS A 236 -10.26 -7.98 28.36
CA LYS A 236 -9.22 -8.38 29.30
C LYS A 236 -7.87 -7.74 28.96
N LEU A 237 -7.46 -7.83 27.70
CA LEU A 237 -6.20 -7.27 27.22
C LEU A 237 -6.21 -5.73 27.25
N LYS A 238 -7.34 -5.11 26.89
CA LYS A 238 -7.52 -3.65 26.92
C LYS A 238 -7.43 -3.10 28.35
N ASP A 239 -8.17 -3.70 29.28
CA ASP A 239 -8.25 -3.24 30.68
C ASP A 239 -6.93 -3.45 31.44
N ASN A 240 -6.13 -4.45 31.02
CA ASN A 240 -4.83 -4.75 31.61
C ASN A 240 -3.65 -4.27 30.77
N ARG A 241 -3.88 -3.45 29.74
CA ARG A 241 -2.87 -3.02 28.77
C ARG A 241 -1.61 -2.48 29.44
N ASP A 242 -1.75 -1.55 30.38
CA ASP A 242 -0.60 -0.89 31.02
C ASP A 242 0.25 -1.83 31.87
N ARG A 243 -0.31 -2.98 32.27
CA ARG A 243 0.38 -4.01 33.05
C ARG A 243 0.95 -5.12 32.17
N LEU A 244 0.25 -5.47 31.09
CA LEU A 244 0.60 -6.58 30.20
C LEU A 244 1.53 -6.13 29.06
N LEU A 245 1.18 -5.03 28.39
CA LEU A 245 1.88 -4.51 27.22
C LEU A 245 2.79 -3.34 27.60
N VAL A 246 3.68 -3.58 28.55
CA VAL A 246 4.72 -2.61 28.95
C VAL A 246 5.70 -2.32 27.80
N VAL A 247 6.51 -1.27 27.93
CA VAL A 247 7.53 -0.93 26.91
C VAL A 247 8.39 -2.15 26.62
N ASP A 248 8.55 -2.47 25.33
CA ASP A 248 9.35 -3.59 24.84
C ASP A 248 8.96 -4.98 25.42
N TRP A 249 7.71 -5.17 25.86
CA TRP A 249 7.21 -6.44 26.43
C TRP A 249 7.48 -7.68 25.56
N TYR A 250 7.62 -7.50 24.25
CA TYR A 250 7.87 -8.54 23.27
C TYR A 250 9.34 -8.93 23.12
N LYS A 251 10.28 -8.16 23.68
CA LYS A 251 11.73 -8.42 23.59
C LYS A 251 12.22 -9.44 24.61
N ASP A 252 11.53 -9.56 25.75
CA ASP A 252 11.93 -10.43 26.85
C ASP A 252 10.92 -11.58 27.09
N ILE A 253 11.45 -12.76 27.45
CA ILE A 253 10.63 -13.97 27.65
C ILE A 253 9.61 -13.81 28.77
N GLN A 254 9.99 -13.17 29.89
CA GLN A 254 9.13 -13.02 31.07
C GLN A 254 7.86 -12.19 30.81
N PRO A 255 7.93 -10.94 30.31
CA PRO A 255 6.74 -10.17 29.97
C PRO A 255 5.91 -10.82 28.86
N MET A 256 6.54 -11.38 27.82
CA MET A 256 5.83 -12.13 26.77
C MET A 256 5.06 -13.33 27.35
N THR A 257 5.64 -14.05 28.31
CA THR A 257 4.96 -15.15 29.00
C THR A 257 3.75 -14.66 29.78
N LYS A 258 3.82 -13.49 30.44
CA LYS A 258 2.66 -12.92 31.15
C LYS A 258 1.50 -12.61 30.20
N VAL A 259 1.80 -12.01 29.04
CA VAL A 259 0.78 -11.74 28.00
C VAL A 259 0.19 -13.05 27.50
N LYS A 260 1.04 -14.04 27.20
CA LYS A 260 0.60 -15.36 26.77
C LYS A 260 -0.32 -16.02 27.80
N SER A 261 0.07 -16.05 29.07
CA SER A 261 -0.75 -16.64 30.13
C SER A 261 -2.09 -15.94 30.30
N ALA A 262 -2.14 -14.61 30.16
CA ALA A 262 -3.41 -13.88 30.19
C ALA A 262 -4.33 -14.26 29.02
N ILE A 263 -3.77 -14.50 27.83
CA ILE A 263 -4.53 -15.01 26.68
C ILE A 263 -5.04 -16.42 26.95
N GLU A 264 -4.18 -17.31 27.46
CA GLU A 264 -4.54 -18.69 27.77
C GLU A 264 -5.66 -18.76 28.83
N GLU A 265 -5.54 -18.02 29.93
CA GLU A 265 -6.54 -18.01 31.00
C GLU A 265 -7.92 -17.58 30.49
N GLU A 266 -7.98 -16.53 29.68
CA GLU A 266 -9.24 -16.01 29.16
C GLU A 266 -9.86 -16.92 28.09
N LEU A 267 -9.03 -17.47 27.20
CA LEU A 267 -9.53 -18.39 26.16
C LEU A 267 -10.01 -19.72 26.74
N ASP A 268 -9.34 -20.25 27.78
CA ASP A 268 -9.72 -21.53 28.40
C ASP A 268 -11.09 -21.44 29.09
N ALA A 269 -11.46 -20.25 29.58
CA ALA A 269 -12.76 -20.01 30.20
C ALA A 269 -13.94 -20.05 29.20
N ASP A 270 -13.75 -19.51 27.99
CA ASP A 270 -14.86 -19.24 27.06
C ASP A 270 -14.89 -20.14 25.81
N LEU A 271 -13.76 -20.69 25.38
CA LEU A 271 -13.70 -21.49 24.16
C LEU A 271 -14.46 -22.83 24.31
N PRO A 272 -15.15 -23.30 23.26
CA PRO A 272 -15.85 -24.58 23.33
C PRO A 272 -14.86 -25.75 23.36
N ALA A 273 -15.30 -26.88 23.93
CA ALA A 273 -14.51 -28.11 24.05
C ALA A 273 -13.98 -28.69 22.72
N SER A 274 -14.47 -28.22 21.57
CA SER A 274 -13.91 -28.57 20.27
C SER A 274 -12.52 -27.98 20.04
N TYR A 275 -12.07 -26.98 20.81
CA TYR A 275 -10.71 -26.47 20.81
C TYR A 275 -9.83 -27.37 21.68
N ASP A 276 -9.42 -28.51 21.11
CA ASP A 276 -8.46 -29.39 21.76
C ASP A 276 -7.14 -28.68 22.09
N LYS A 277 -6.30 -29.31 22.92
CA LYS A 277 -5.04 -28.74 23.38
C LYS A 277 -4.15 -28.19 22.26
N ASN A 278 -4.08 -28.89 21.13
CA ASN A 278 -3.23 -28.48 20.01
C ASN A 278 -3.82 -27.25 19.30
N THR A 279 -5.13 -27.26 19.03
CA THR A 279 -5.85 -26.14 18.44
C THR A 279 -5.74 -24.92 19.35
N PHE A 280 -5.99 -25.10 20.64
CA PHE A 280 -5.91 -24.06 21.66
C PHE A 280 -4.54 -23.38 21.68
N ILE A 281 -3.45 -24.15 21.83
CA ILE A 281 -2.08 -23.62 21.82
C ILE A 281 -1.79 -22.89 20.50
N GLY A 282 -2.23 -23.45 19.37
CA GLY A 282 -2.10 -22.82 18.06
C GLY A 282 -2.79 -21.45 18.00
N LYS A 283 -4.02 -21.35 18.52
CA LYS A 283 -4.79 -20.09 18.56
C LYS A 283 -4.17 -19.05 19.48
N THR A 284 -3.75 -19.45 20.68
CA THR A 284 -3.03 -18.59 21.61
C THR A 284 -1.77 -18.01 20.94
N ASN A 285 -0.98 -18.85 20.29
CA ASN A 285 0.24 -18.39 19.61
C ASN A 285 -0.08 -17.44 18.45
N LEU A 286 -1.14 -17.67 17.67
CA LEU A 286 -1.55 -16.75 16.60
C LEU A 286 -1.92 -15.36 17.13
N ILE A 287 -2.68 -15.32 18.23
CA ILE A 287 -3.07 -14.05 18.86
C ILE A 287 -1.84 -13.35 19.46
N LEU A 288 -0.95 -14.10 20.12
CA LEU A 288 0.29 -13.54 20.66
C LEU A 288 1.16 -12.95 19.54
N SER A 289 1.36 -13.67 18.42
CA SER A 289 2.09 -13.17 17.26
C SER A 289 1.45 -11.89 16.70
N MET A 290 0.12 -11.87 16.57
CA MET A 290 -0.61 -10.67 16.13
C MET A 290 -0.32 -9.45 17.02
N LEU A 291 -0.33 -9.61 18.34
CA LEU A 291 -0.03 -8.52 19.27
C LEU A 291 1.43 -8.04 19.15
N ILE A 292 2.37 -8.97 18.97
CA ILE A 292 3.79 -8.66 18.77
C ILE A 292 3.96 -7.87 17.47
N ASP A 293 3.41 -8.37 16.36
CA ASP A 293 3.55 -7.77 15.04
C ASP A 293 2.99 -6.34 15.02
N LYS A 294 1.83 -6.11 15.64
CA LYS A 294 1.27 -4.76 15.77
C LYS A 294 2.12 -3.85 16.65
N THR A 295 2.65 -4.37 17.76
CA THR A 295 3.54 -3.60 18.64
C THR A 295 4.82 -3.18 17.90
N VAL A 296 5.45 -4.09 17.16
CA VAL A 296 6.67 -3.83 16.37
C VAL A 296 6.42 -2.80 15.28
N GLN A 297 5.24 -2.85 14.64
CA GLN A 297 4.85 -1.92 13.59
C GLN A 297 4.32 -0.57 14.10
N GLY A 298 4.21 -0.38 15.42
CA GLY A 298 3.63 0.83 16.01
C GLY A 298 2.13 0.98 15.74
N ILE A 299 1.43 -0.11 15.41
CA ILE A 299 -0.01 -0.12 15.17
C ILE A 299 -0.74 -0.16 16.52
N GLN A 300 -1.67 0.76 16.71
CA GLN A 300 -2.51 0.78 17.91
C GLN A 300 -3.42 -0.46 17.94
N ILE A 301 -3.30 -1.26 19.01
CA ILE A 301 -4.04 -2.52 19.20
C ILE A 301 -5.43 -2.27 19.81
N PHE A 302 -5.53 -1.31 20.73
CA PHE A 302 -6.75 -0.99 21.45
C PHE A 302 -7.14 0.47 21.19
N HIS A 303 -8.36 0.67 20.70
CA HIS A 303 -9.03 1.97 20.56
C HIS A 303 -10.01 2.19 21.71
#